data_AF-A0A9Q4GTH9-F1
#
_entry.id   AF-A0A9Q4GTH9-F1
#
_cell.length_a   1.000
_cell.length_b   1.000
_cell.length_c   1.000
_cell.angle_alpha   90.00
_cell.angle_beta   90.00
_cell.angle_gamma   90.00
#
_symmetry.space_group_name_H-M   'P 1'
#
loop_
_entity.id
_entity.type
_entity.pdbx_description
1 polymer ?
#
loop_
_entity_poly.entity_id
_entity_poly.type
_entity_poly.pdbx_seq_one_letter_code
_entity_poly.pdbx_strand_id
1 'polypeptide(L)'
;MKRSLTLLGCLLLSAPVFALRMPGEVQPDRYTYYLTPEYGQQLKMQNDGKGRKPAWQPLPAGELKSETRADLSKGYPAPVAMTCISSIYYNTGAQANWLKVGCIDNNGLEYETSKKWPPKSVAERVCKAGEGDCESFLQMDTDSWSGPQ
;
A
#
# COMPACT_ATOMS: atom_id res chain seq x y z
N MET A 1 -7.10 25.27 -49.83
CA MET A 1 -6.92 24.09 -48.96
C MET A 1 -6.26 24.54 -47.65
N LYS A 2 -7.01 24.62 -46.55
CA LYS A 2 -6.47 24.97 -45.23
C LYS A 2 -6.28 23.67 -44.44
N ARG A 3 -5.03 23.31 -44.16
CA ARG A 3 -4.69 22.18 -43.28
C ARG A 3 -4.84 22.65 -41.84
N SER A 4 -5.89 22.20 -41.15
CA SER A 4 -6.01 22.34 -39.70
C SER A 4 -5.03 21.37 -39.06
N LEU A 5 -4.04 21.87 -38.33
CA LEU A 5 -3.10 21.09 -37.55
C LEU A 5 -3.70 20.97 -36.13
N THR A 6 -4.36 19.85 -35.84
CA THR A 6 -4.87 19.56 -34.49
C THR A 6 -3.70 19.16 -33.61
N LEU A 7 -3.23 20.07 -32.75
CA LEU A 7 -2.28 19.74 -31.69
C LEU A 7 -2.97 18.81 -30.67
N LEU A 8 -2.61 17.53 -30.65
CA LEU A 8 -2.88 16.64 -29.52
C LEU A 8 -1.99 17.10 -28.35
N GLY A 9 -2.54 17.90 -27.46
CA GLY A 9 -1.92 18.18 -26.17
C GLY A 9 -2.02 16.95 -25.28
N CYS A 10 -0.94 16.16 -25.20
CA CYS A 10 -0.77 15.17 -24.15
C CYS A 10 -0.76 15.90 -22.79
N LEU A 11 -1.90 15.88 -22.10
CA LEU A 11 -1.98 16.18 -20.67
C LEU A 11 -1.18 15.10 -19.93
N LEU A 12 0.12 15.34 -19.77
CA LEU A 12 0.94 14.64 -18.80
C LEU A 12 0.47 15.12 -17.42
N LEU A 13 -0.63 14.56 -16.92
CA LEU A 13 -0.93 14.61 -15.50
C LEU A 13 0.22 13.87 -14.82
N SER A 14 1.15 14.63 -14.23
CA SER A 14 2.09 14.09 -13.26
C SER A 14 1.27 13.52 -12.11
N ALA A 15 1.06 12.20 -12.13
CA ALA A 15 0.44 11.52 -11.00
C ALA A 15 1.30 11.82 -9.77
N PRO A 16 0.69 12.21 -8.63
CA PRO A 16 1.46 12.38 -7.41
C PRO A 16 2.15 11.05 -7.07
N VAL A 17 3.48 11.06 -7.10
CA VAL A 17 4.28 9.90 -6.68
C VAL A 17 4.39 9.97 -5.16
N PHE A 18 3.71 9.05 -4.49
CA PHE A 18 3.84 8.87 -3.05
C PHE A 18 4.85 7.76 -2.79
N ALA A 19 5.88 8.07 -2.00
CA ALA A 19 6.91 7.12 -1.63
C ALA A 19 6.60 6.55 -0.24
N LEU A 20 6.34 5.25 -0.19
CA LEU A 20 6.17 4.53 1.08
C LEU A 20 7.48 4.53 1.86
N ARG A 21 7.48 5.13 3.06
CA ARG A 21 8.68 5.17 3.92
C ARG A 21 8.81 3.88 4.74
N MET A 22 9.79 3.05 4.41
CA MET A 22 10.07 1.79 5.12
C MET A 22 11.44 1.85 5.84
N PRO A 23 11.52 1.52 7.14
CA PRO A 23 12.79 1.44 7.86
C PRO A 23 13.51 0.12 7.61
N GLY A 24 14.85 0.12 7.71
CA GLY A 24 15.65 -1.11 7.66
C GLY A 24 15.75 -1.73 6.27
N GLU A 25 15.95 -3.04 6.23
CA GLU A 25 16.16 -3.80 5.00
C GLU A 25 14.82 -4.20 4.38
N VAL A 26 14.48 -3.58 3.25
CA VAL A 26 13.29 -3.92 2.45
C VAL A 26 13.45 -5.31 1.85
N GLN A 27 12.44 -6.14 2.06
CA GLN A 27 12.39 -7.49 1.52
C GLN A 27 11.84 -7.45 0.08
N PRO A 28 12.34 -8.29 -0.83
CA PRO A 28 12.02 -8.21 -2.26
C PRO A 28 10.58 -8.62 -2.57
N ASP A 29 9.98 -9.46 -1.72
CA ASP A 29 8.67 -10.04 -1.99
C ASP A 29 7.54 -9.08 -1.60
N ARG A 30 6.63 -8.88 -2.56
CA ARG A 30 5.39 -8.13 -2.41
C ARG A 30 4.21 -9.06 -2.55
N TYR A 31 3.15 -8.82 -1.77
CA TYR A 31 1.92 -9.60 -1.84
C TYR A 31 0.71 -8.71 -2.05
N THR A 32 -0.12 -9.06 -3.03
CA THR A 32 -1.40 -8.42 -3.28
C THR A 32 -2.52 -9.19 -2.60
N TYR A 33 -3.27 -8.47 -1.78
CA TYR A 33 -4.45 -8.91 -1.07
C TYR A 33 -5.69 -8.39 -1.81
N TYR A 34 -6.50 -9.29 -2.33
CA TYR A 34 -7.83 -8.97 -2.85
C TYR A 34 -8.81 -9.03 -1.68
N LEU A 35 -9.14 -7.85 -1.16
CA LEU A 35 -9.80 -7.66 0.13
C LEU A 35 -11.22 -8.24 0.12
N THR A 36 -11.66 -8.75 1.26
CA THR A 36 -13.10 -9.00 1.43
C THR A 36 -13.84 -7.65 1.46
N PRO A 37 -15.11 -7.59 1.01
CA PRO A 37 -15.90 -6.37 1.09
C PRO A 37 -15.96 -5.79 2.50
N GLU A 38 -16.08 -6.64 3.52
CA GLU A 38 -16.15 -6.24 4.92
C GLU A 38 -14.86 -5.54 5.36
N TYR A 39 -13.70 -6.10 4.99
CA TYR A 39 -12.42 -5.51 5.37
C TYR A 39 -12.11 -4.22 4.61
N GLY A 40 -12.48 -4.16 3.33
CA GLY A 40 -12.43 -2.91 2.56
C GLY A 40 -13.23 -1.79 3.22
N GLN A 41 -14.42 -2.09 3.73
CA GLN A 41 -15.22 -1.11 4.49
C GLN A 41 -14.56 -0.72 5.82
N GLN A 42 -13.88 -1.63 6.50
CA GLN A 42 -13.11 -1.30 7.71
C GLN A 42 -11.99 -0.30 7.40
N LEU A 43 -11.22 -0.54 6.34
CA LEU A 43 -10.17 0.39 5.90
C LEU A 43 -10.77 1.74 5.49
N LYS A 44 -11.92 1.75 4.80
CA LYS A 44 -12.65 2.99 4.48
C LYS A 44 -13.01 3.78 5.74
N MET A 45 -13.51 3.13 6.80
CA MET A 45 -13.84 3.82 8.04
C MET A 45 -12.61 4.46 8.70
N GLN A 46 -11.44 3.82 8.61
CA GLN A 46 -10.19 4.43 9.05
C GLN A 46 -9.82 5.64 8.19
N ASN A 47 -9.90 5.51 6.87
CA ASN A 47 -9.61 6.59 5.93
C ASN A 47 -10.52 7.81 6.16
N ASP A 48 -11.83 7.58 6.35
CA ASP A 48 -12.81 8.62 6.68
C ASP A 48 -12.64 9.22 8.09
N GLY A 49 -11.64 8.78 8.87
CA GLY A 49 -11.33 9.29 10.21
C GLY A 49 -12.18 8.69 11.35
N LYS A 50 -13.16 7.84 11.05
CA LYS A 50 -14.13 7.30 12.03
C LYS A 50 -13.62 6.08 12.79
N GLY A 51 -12.59 5.41 12.27
CA GLY A 51 -12.00 4.20 12.86
C GLY A 51 -10.50 4.31 13.17
N ARG A 52 -9.90 5.50 13.04
CA ARG A 52 -8.45 5.67 13.22
C ARG A 52 -8.06 5.47 14.67
N LYS A 53 -7.11 4.56 14.89
CA LYS A 53 -6.50 4.35 16.20
C LYS A 53 -5.45 5.43 16.46
N PRO A 54 -5.37 5.98 17.69
CA PRO A 54 -4.33 6.94 18.03
C PRO A 54 -2.93 6.35 17.82
N ALA A 55 -1.95 7.20 17.48
CA ALA A 55 -0.59 6.74 17.20
C ALA A 55 0.10 6.02 18.37
N TRP A 56 -0.30 6.32 19.61
CA TRP A 56 0.23 5.69 20.83
C TRP A 56 -0.47 4.38 21.20
N GLN A 57 -1.59 4.03 20.55
CA GLN A 57 -2.30 2.79 20.87
C GLN A 57 -1.53 1.59 20.27
N PRO A 58 -1.11 0.61 21.09
CA PRO A 58 -0.53 -0.62 20.58
C PRO A 58 -1.56 -1.37 19.73
N LEU A 59 -1.18 -1.77 18.53
CA LEU A 59 -2.00 -2.63 17.67
C LEU A 59 -1.52 -4.09 17.75
N PRO A 60 -2.45 -5.05 17.68
CA PRO A 60 -2.14 -6.44 17.40
C PRO A 60 -1.19 -6.60 16.20
N ALA A 61 -0.33 -7.60 16.28
CA ALA A 61 0.60 -7.91 15.19
C ALA A 61 -0.16 -8.27 13.91
N GLY A 62 0.15 -7.60 12.80
CA GLY A 62 -0.55 -7.79 11.51
C GLY A 62 -1.83 -6.98 11.36
N GLU A 63 -2.28 -6.24 12.39
CA GLU A 63 -3.41 -5.31 12.22
C GLU A 63 -2.99 -4.06 11.46
N LEU A 64 -3.72 -3.73 10.38
CA LEU A 64 -3.44 -2.58 9.54
C LEU A 64 -3.98 -1.28 10.13
N LYS A 65 -3.17 -0.24 10.02
CA LYS A 65 -3.48 1.14 10.38
C LYS A 65 -3.33 2.03 9.16
N SER A 66 -4.33 2.87 8.89
CA SER A 66 -4.25 3.89 7.85
C SER A 66 -3.27 5.01 8.23
N GLU A 67 -2.32 5.29 7.35
CA GLU A 67 -1.32 6.37 7.48
C GLU A 67 -1.68 7.60 6.66
N THR A 68 -2.39 7.45 5.53
CA THR A 68 -2.82 8.61 4.73
C THR A 68 -3.80 9.48 5.49
N ARG A 69 -3.44 10.75 5.74
CA ARG A 69 -4.27 11.68 6.53
C ARG A 69 -5.75 11.66 6.11
N ALA A 70 -6.64 11.76 7.10
CA ALA A 70 -8.08 11.61 6.88
C ALA A 70 -8.67 12.67 5.93
N ASP A 71 -8.12 13.89 5.94
CA ASP A 71 -8.51 14.96 5.02
C ASP A 71 -8.17 14.65 3.56
N LEU A 72 -7.08 13.91 3.31
CA LEU A 72 -6.63 13.52 1.97
C LEU A 72 -7.30 12.25 1.45
N SER A 73 -7.76 11.39 2.37
CA SER A 73 -8.37 10.09 2.03
C SER A 73 -9.89 10.09 2.04
N LYS A 74 -10.52 11.17 2.52
CA LYS A 74 -11.97 11.32 2.55
C LYS A 74 -12.56 11.29 1.14
N GLY A 75 -13.59 10.48 0.96
CA GLY A 75 -14.35 10.41 -0.30
C GLY A 75 -13.87 9.33 -1.27
N TYR A 76 -12.71 8.72 -1.02
CA TYR A 76 -12.34 7.50 -1.73
C TYR A 76 -13.29 6.34 -1.36
N PRO A 77 -13.59 5.44 -2.33
CA PRO A 77 -14.39 4.26 -2.08
C PRO A 77 -13.65 3.29 -1.15
N ALA A 78 -14.35 2.26 -0.69
CA ALA A 78 -13.69 1.17 0.03
C ALA A 78 -12.70 0.48 -0.92
N PRO A 79 -11.44 0.28 -0.50
CA PRO A 79 -10.47 -0.46 -1.31
C PRO A 79 -10.94 -1.90 -1.50
N VAL A 80 -10.68 -2.42 -2.69
CA VAL A 80 -10.97 -3.81 -3.07
C VAL A 80 -9.70 -4.63 -3.14
N ALA A 81 -8.53 -3.99 -3.23
CA ALA A 81 -7.26 -4.67 -3.20
C ALA A 81 -6.15 -3.76 -2.67
N MET A 82 -5.07 -4.37 -2.19
CA MET A 82 -3.86 -3.67 -1.77
C MET A 82 -2.61 -4.52 -1.98
N THR A 83 -1.49 -3.89 -2.31
CA THR A 83 -0.19 -4.55 -2.38
C THR A 83 0.66 -4.12 -1.20
N CYS A 84 1.19 -5.11 -0.49
CA CYS A 84 2.00 -4.94 0.70
C CYS A 84 3.45 -5.39 0.45
N ILE A 85 4.39 -4.68 1.07
CA ILE A 85 5.81 -5.02 1.11
C ILE A 85 6.29 -4.98 2.56
N SER A 86 7.33 -5.74 2.87
CA SER A 86 7.90 -5.77 4.22
C SER A 86 9.33 -5.26 4.28
N SER A 87 9.73 -4.85 5.48
CA SER A 87 11.12 -4.60 5.81
C SER A 87 11.45 -5.15 7.20
N ILE A 88 12.73 -5.44 7.43
CA ILE A 88 13.25 -5.87 8.73
C ILE A 88 14.11 -4.74 9.30
N TYR A 89 13.79 -4.31 10.52
CA TYR A 89 14.54 -3.25 11.20
C TYR A 89 14.77 -3.60 12.67
N TYR A 90 15.87 -3.11 13.23
CA TYR A 90 16.14 -3.26 14.66
C TYR A 90 15.30 -2.25 15.46
N ASN A 91 14.40 -2.74 16.31
CA ASN A 91 13.65 -1.90 17.23
C ASN A 91 14.44 -1.73 18.54
N THR A 92 14.94 -0.52 18.78
CA THR A 92 15.77 -0.20 19.95
C THR A 92 15.01 -0.34 21.27
N GLY A 93 13.73 0.07 21.31
CA GLY A 93 12.90 -0.01 22.51
C GLY A 93 12.58 -1.45 22.92
N ALA A 94 12.47 -2.36 21.95
CA ALA A 94 12.21 -3.78 22.18
C ALA A 94 13.48 -4.65 22.19
N GLN A 95 14.65 -4.06 21.88
CA GLN A 95 15.93 -4.72 21.70
C GLN A 95 15.88 -5.95 20.77
N ALA A 96 15.08 -5.87 19.70
CA ALA A 96 14.84 -7.00 18.79
C ALA A 96 14.57 -6.54 17.35
N ASN A 97 14.85 -7.41 16.39
CA ASN A 97 14.46 -7.20 15.00
C ASN A 97 12.94 -7.35 14.84
N TRP A 98 12.29 -6.35 14.26
CA TRP A 98 10.86 -6.34 13.98
C TRP A 98 10.62 -6.30 12.48
N LEU A 99 9.55 -6.99 12.07
CA LEU A 99 8.95 -6.83 10.75
C LEU A 99 8.14 -5.53 10.73
N LYS A 100 8.36 -4.68 9.74
CA LYS A 100 7.43 -3.62 9.33
C LYS A 100 6.78 -4.06 8.02
N VAL A 101 5.49 -3.81 7.86
CA VAL A 101 4.81 -4.00 6.58
C VAL A 101 4.12 -2.70 6.22
N GLY A 102 4.33 -2.24 4.99
CA GLY A 102 3.62 -1.10 4.42
C GLY A 102 2.85 -1.55 3.19
N CYS A 103 1.66 -1.00 3.01
CA CYS A 103 0.73 -1.38 1.95
C CYS A 103 0.17 -0.14 1.25
N ILE A 104 -0.07 -0.26 -0.05
CA ILE A 104 -0.79 0.72 -0.86
C ILE A 104 -2.03 0.04 -1.45
N ASP A 105 -3.20 0.64 -1.30
CA ASP A 105 -4.43 0.13 -1.92
C ASP A 105 -4.64 0.63 -3.35
N ASN A 106 -5.66 0.08 -4.01
CA ASN A 106 -6.06 0.46 -5.35
C ASN A 106 -6.61 1.91 -5.49
N ASN A 107 -6.70 2.66 -4.38
CA ASN A 107 -7.00 4.09 -4.36
C ASN A 107 -5.75 4.95 -4.12
N GLY A 108 -4.57 4.34 -3.93
CA GLY A 108 -3.32 5.01 -3.60
C GLY A 108 -3.19 5.40 -2.12
N LEU A 109 -3.98 4.79 -1.22
CA LEU A 109 -3.94 5.09 0.21
C LEU A 109 -2.99 4.13 0.93
N GLU A 110 -2.29 4.66 1.93
CA GLU A 110 -1.20 4.00 2.64
C GLU A 110 -1.67 3.39 3.97
N TYR A 111 -1.17 2.19 4.24
CA TYR A 111 -1.40 1.47 5.48
C TYR A 111 -0.10 0.87 6.00
N GLU A 112 -0.02 0.67 7.32
CA GLU A 112 1.09 -0.03 7.93
C GLU A 112 0.65 -1.06 8.96
N THR A 113 1.48 -2.07 9.16
CA THR A 113 1.41 -2.97 10.32
C THR A 113 2.82 -3.40 10.75
N SER A 114 2.92 -4.14 11.85
CA SER A 114 4.19 -4.55 12.43
C SER A 114 4.13 -5.97 12.99
N LYS A 115 5.31 -6.58 13.14
CA LYS A 115 5.58 -7.92 13.71
C LYS A 115 5.03 -9.11 12.91
N LYS A 116 3.94 -8.95 12.15
CA LYS A 116 3.37 -9.96 11.26
C LYS A 116 2.80 -9.31 10.00
N TRP A 117 2.71 -10.08 8.93
CA TRP A 117 1.91 -9.73 7.75
C TRP A 117 0.42 -9.65 8.09
N PRO A 118 -0.39 -8.89 7.31
CA PRO A 118 -1.84 -8.91 7.43
C PRO A 118 -2.38 -10.35 7.33
N PRO A 119 -3.34 -10.73 8.19
CA PRO A 119 -3.84 -12.09 8.22
C PRO A 119 -4.57 -12.41 6.91
N LYS A 120 -4.46 -13.65 6.42
CA LYS A 120 -5.12 -14.06 5.17
C LYS A 120 -6.63 -13.84 5.17
N SER A 121 -7.26 -13.84 6.34
CA SER A 121 -8.71 -13.63 6.51
C SER A 121 -9.20 -12.24 6.09
N VAL A 122 -8.31 -11.27 5.87
CA VAL A 122 -8.70 -9.93 5.36
C VAL A 122 -8.99 -9.93 3.85
N ALA A 123 -8.68 -11.04 3.18
CA ALA A 123 -8.70 -11.15 1.73
C ALA A 123 -9.35 -12.46 1.27
N GLU A 124 -10.05 -12.40 0.15
CA GLU A 124 -10.53 -13.57 -0.57
C GLU A 124 -9.39 -14.30 -1.28
N ARG A 125 -8.36 -13.56 -1.70
CA ARG A 125 -7.17 -14.07 -2.37
C ARG A 125 -5.93 -13.29 -1.96
N VAL A 126 -4.82 -14.00 -1.77
CA VAL A 126 -3.49 -13.40 -1.61
C VAL A 126 -2.55 -14.06 -2.61
N CYS A 127 -1.81 -13.26 -3.37
CA CYS A 127 -0.83 -13.73 -4.34
C CYS A 127 0.43 -12.87 -4.29
N LYS A 128 1.55 -13.40 -4.77
CA LYS A 128 2.80 -12.66 -4.91
C LYS A 128 2.69 -11.72 -6.11
N ALA A 129 2.99 -10.44 -5.91
CA ALA A 129 2.84 -9.44 -6.95
C ALA A 129 3.78 -9.75 -8.13
N GLY A 130 3.28 -9.61 -9.36
CA GLY A 130 4.03 -9.94 -10.58
C GLY A 130 4.02 -11.42 -10.99
N GLU A 131 3.41 -12.32 -10.19
CA GLU A 131 3.18 -13.71 -10.58
C GLU A 131 1.76 -13.88 -11.16
N GLY A 132 1.66 -14.32 -12.42
CA GLY A 132 0.37 -14.59 -13.09
C GLY A 132 -0.56 -13.38 -13.14
N ASP A 133 -1.85 -13.59 -12.86
CA ASP A 133 -2.89 -12.53 -12.81
C ASP A 133 -2.90 -11.78 -11.44
N CYS A 134 -1.72 -11.50 -10.88
CA CYS A 134 -1.58 -10.78 -9.62
C CYS A 134 -1.17 -9.32 -9.87
N GLU A 135 -2.14 -8.42 -9.83
CA GLU A 135 -1.93 -6.98 -9.99
C GLU A 135 -1.04 -6.43 -8.87
N SER A 136 -0.29 -5.37 -9.16
CA SER A 136 0.51 -4.64 -8.17
C SER A 136 0.08 -3.18 -8.12
N PHE A 137 -0.42 -2.74 -6.96
CA PHE A 137 -0.75 -1.34 -6.67
C PHE A 137 0.43 -0.59 -6.06
N LEU A 138 1.49 -1.33 -5.72
CA LEU A 138 2.77 -0.80 -5.25
C LEU A 138 3.82 -1.08 -6.32
N GLN A 139 4.39 -0.03 -6.90
CA GLN A 139 5.49 -0.13 -7.85
C GLN A 139 6.79 0.28 -7.17
N MET A 140 7.84 -0.51 -7.37
CA MET A 140 9.20 -0.18 -6.92
C MET A 140 10.02 0.33 -8.09
N ASP A 141 10.96 1.23 -7.82
CA ASP A 141 11.93 1.68 -8.83
C ASP A 141 12.70 0.50 -9.46
N THR A 142 12.96 -0.54 -8.64
CA THR A 142 13.63 -1.77 -9.06
C THR A 142 12.80 -2.65 -9.99
N ASP A 143 11.50 -2.41 -10.17
CA ASP A 143 10.67 -3.22 -11.07
C ASP A 143 11.05 -3.01 -12.55
N SER A 144 11.63 -1.84 -12.85
CA SER A 144 12.15 -1.51 -14.18
C SER A 144 13.65 -1.81 -14.32
N TRP A 145 14.29 -2.30 -13.25
CA TRP A 145 15.73 -2.50 -13.21
C TRP A 145 16.14 -3.80 -13.89
N SER A 146 16.98 -3.69 -14.91
CA SER A 146 17.55 -4.80 -15.69
C SER A 146 19.03 -5.06 -15.34
N GLY A 147 19.45 -4.75 -14.12
CA GLY A 147 20.85 -4.89 -13.68
C GLY A 147 21.36 -6.33 -13.66
N PRO A 148 22.62 -6.55 -13.21
CA PRO A 148 23.28 -7.85 -13.28
C PRO A 148 22.47 -8.94 -12.56
N GLN A 149 22.25 -10.07 -13.24
CA GLN A 149 21.58 -11.25 -12.70
C GLN A 149 22.54 -12.13 -11.89
#